data_AF-A0A069D3A9-F1
#
_entry.id   AF-A0A069D3A9-F1
#
_cell.length_a   1.000
_cell.length_b   1.000
_cell.length_c   1.000
_cell.angle_alpha   90.00
_cell.angle_beta   90.00
_cell.angle_gamma   90.00
#
_symmetry.space_group_name_H-M   'P 1'
#
loop_
_entity.id
_entity.type
_entity.pdbx_description
1 polymer ?
#
loop_
_entity_poly.entity_id
_entity_poly.type
_entity_poly.pdbx_seq_one_letter_code
_entity_poly.pdbx_strand_id
1 'polypeptide(L)'
;MTAIMQVRRYLYGNMTENVLRRYVNGTYKRLSFKGIMSFYPLITDESQMKYLDQWLVSTIINVIRKREKLLIQHNPNFNVNQFPFNCDKDSLIIKCKHEEVFGKKGLMQIPSFLRIYKALRLGLTREGIEKIMNPNSFSYYDS
;
A
#
# COMPACT_ATOMS: atom_id res chain seq x y z
N MET A 1 12.74 -2.05 6.01
CA MET A 1 11.36 -2.42 6.41
C MET A 1 10.43 -1.21 6.58
N THR A 2 10.84 -0.18 7.32
CA THR A 2 10.02 1.01 7.64
C THR A 2 9.45 1.71 6.39
N ALA A 3 10.18 1.74 5.28
CA ALA A 3 9.74 2.38 4.04
C ALA A 3 8.37 1.87 3.54
N ILE A 4 8.15 0.56 3.47
CA ILE A 4 6.87 -0.02 3.01
C ILE A 4 5.73 0.38 3.95
N MET A 5 6.00 0.42 5.26
CA MET A 5 5.01 0.88 6.25
C MET A 5 4.65 2.35 6.06
N GLN A 6 5.62 3.20 5.71
CA GLN A 6 5.37 4.61 5.44
C GLN A 6 4.59 4.81 4.14
N VAL A 7 4.91 4.06 3.07
CA VAL A 7 4.12 4.09 1.83
C VAL A 7 2.68 3.67 2.10
N ARG A 8 2.45 2.61 2.89
CA ARG A 8 1.10 2.21 3.31
C ARG A 8 0.40 3.33 4.09
N ARG A 9 1.09 3.97 5.04
CA ARG A 9 0.53 5.08 5.83
C ARG A 9 0.19 6.28 4.97
N TYR A 10 1.01 6.58 3.97
CA TYR A 10 0.75 7.62 3.00
C TYR A 10 -0.51 7.31 2.18
N LEU A 11 -0.62 6.09 1.65
CA LEU A 11 -1.76 5.68 0.82
C LEU A 11 -3.07 5.57 1.61
N TYR A 12 -3.03 4.97 2.80
CA TYR A 12 -4.21 4.54 3.54
C TYR A 12 -4.46 5.31 4.84
N GLY A 13 -3.52 6.13 5.29
CA GLY A 13 -3.53 6.70 6.64
C GLY A 13 -3.25 5.63 7.70
N ASN A 14 -4.14 5.47 8.66
CA ASN A 14 -3.99 4.51 9.76
C ASN A 14 -4.42 3.07 9.39
N MET A 15 -5.03 2.85 8.21
CA MET A 15 -5.60 1.56 7.85
C MET A 15 -4.56 0.55 7.36
N THR A 16 -4.78 -0.73 7.70
CA THR A 16 -3.99 -1.85 7.19
C THR A 16 -4.67 -2.50 5.99
N GLU A 17 -3.88 -3.27 5.24
CA GLU A 17 -4.37 -4.00 4.08
C GLU A 17 -5.44 -5.05 4.44
N ASN A 18 -5.38 -5.60 5.66
CA ASN A 18 -6.39 -6.51 6.19
C ASN A 18 -7.70 -5.79 6.54
N VAL A 19 -7.62 -4.56 7.07
CA VAL A 19 -8.80 -3.73 7.38
C VAL A 19 -9.55 -3.41 6.08
N LEU A 20 -8.85 -2.97 5.03
CA LEU A 20 -9.46 -2.69 3.73
C LEU A 20 -10.13 -3.94 3.14
N ARG A 21 -9.46 -5.10 3.20
CA ARG A 21 -10.02 -6.36 2.73
C ARG A 21 -11.31 -6.73 3.47
N ARG A 22 -11.34 -6.60 4.80
CA ARG A 22 -12.52 -6.88 5.62
C ARG A 22 -13.68 -5.92 5.32
N TYR A 23 -13.37 -4.66 5.02
CA TYR A 23 -14.38 -3.68 4.64
C TYR A 23 -15.00 -3.98 3.27
N VAL A 24 -14.17 -4.27 2.26
CA VAL A 24 -14.63 -4.65 0.92
C VAL A 24 -15.50 -5.91 0.98
N ASN A 25 -15.13 -6.88 1.82
CA ASN A 25 -15.91 -8.11 2.04
C ASN A 25 -17.19 -7.90 2.87
N GLY A 26 -17.48 -6.67 3.34
CA GLY A 26 -18.68 -6.36 4.11
C GLY A 26 -18.61 -6.73 5.60
N THR A 27 -17.49 -7.26 6.11
CA THR A 27 -17.31 -7.57 7.54
C THR A 27 -17.24 -6.31 8.40
N TYR A 28 -16.71 -5.21 7.83
CA TYR A 28 -16.59 -3.93 8.52
C TYR A 28 -17.56 -2.91 7.90
N LYS A 29 -18.36 -2.22 8.72
CA LYS A 29 -19.49 -1.40 8.22
C LYS A 29 -19.14 0.05 7.90
N ARG A 30 -18.13 0.65 8.55
CA ARG A 30 -17.76 2.07 8.37
C ARG A 30 -16.25 2.24 8.35
N LEU A 31 -15.71 3.05 7.45
CA LEU A 31 -14.29 3.41 7.42
C LEU A 31 -14.14 4.92 7.23
N SER A 32 -13.19 5.51 7.95
CA SER A 32 -12.72 6.87 7.69
C SER A 32 -11.43 6.79 6.88
N PHE A 33 -11.48 7.29 5.65
CA PHE A 33 -10.32 7.34 4.76
C PHE A 33 -9.50 8.59 5.09
N LYS A 34 -8.26 8.41 5.52
CA LYS A 34 -7.36 9.52 5.94
C LYS A 34 -6.06 9.60 5.15
N GLY A 35 -5.79 8.62 4.29
CA GLY A 35 -4.62 8.63 3.42
C GLY A 35 -4.83 9.49 2.18
N ILE A 36 -3.79 9.64 1.36
CA ILE A 36 -3.83 10.45 0.13
C ILE A 36 -5.01 10.05 -0.79
N MET A 37 -5.41 8.78 -0.78
CA MET A 37 -6.50 8.28 -1.60
C MET A 37 -7.88 8.86 -1.22
N SER A 38 -8.04 9.35 0.02
CA SER A 38 -9.27 10.05 0.44
C SER A 38 -9.48 11.39 -0.27
N PHE A 39 -8.42 11.99 -0.82
CA PHE A 39 -8.49 13.23 -1.59
C PHE A 39 -8.89 13.00 -3.05
N TYR A 40 -8.88 11.75 -3.52
CA TYR A 40 -9.21 11.41 -4.90
C TYR A 40 -10.37 10.40 -5.02
N PRO A 41 -11.54 10.65 -4.39
CA PRO A 41 -12.67 9.72 -4.40
C PRO A 41 -13.31 9.55 -5.78
N LEU A 42 -13.13 10.53 -6.66
CA LEU A 42 -13.74 10.59 -8.00
C LEU A 42 -12.88 9.93 -9.09
N ILE A 43 -11.75 9.29 -8.74
CA ILE A 43 -11.04 8.44 -9.69
C ILE A 43 -12.02 7.39 -10.22
N THR A 44 -12.02 7.18 -11.54
CA THR A 44 -12.89 6.19 -12.21
C THR A 44 -12.10 5.08 -12.89
N ASP A 45 -10.81 5.30 -13.15
CA ASP A 45 -9.98 4.37 -13.91
C ASP A 45 -9.42 3.24 -13.02
N GLU A 46 -10.13 2.11 -12.98
CA GLU A 46 -9.66 0.90 -12.31
C GLU A 46 -8.38 0.33 -12.96
N SER A 47 -8.22 0.50 -14.27
CA SER A 47 -7.05 -0.01 -15.01
C SER A 47 -5.78 0.71 -14.58
N GLN A 48 -5.87 2.03 -14.37
CA GLN A 48 -4.79 2.84 -13.83
C GLN A 48 -4.39 2.38 -12.41
N MET A 49 -5.35 2.03 -11.55
CA MET A 49 -5.05 1.54 -10.20
C MET A 49 -4.29 0.21 -10.25
N LYS A 50 -4.66 -0.69 -11.16
CA LYS A 50 -3.93 -1.94 -11.39
C LYS A 50 -2.51 -1.69 -11.92
N TYR A 51 -2.35 -0.72 -12.80
CA TYR A 51 -1.03 -0.30 -13.29
C TYR A 51 -0.15 0.25 -12.16
N LEU A 52 -0.71 1.09 -11.27
CA LEU A 52 0.02 1.62 -10.12
C LEU A 52 0.46 0.52 -9.14
N ASP A 53 -0.35 -0.52 -8.95
CA ASP A 53 0.07 -1.71 -8.19
C ASP A 53 1.29 -2.40 -8.81
N GLN A 54 1.28 -2.58 -10.13
CA GLN A 54 2.41 -3.17 -10.86
C GLN A 54 3.65 -2.28 -10.80
N TRP A 55 3.47 -0.97 -10.97
CA TRP A 55 4.54 0.02 -10.88
C TRP A 55 5.18 0.03 -9.48
N LEU A 56 4.38 0.00 -8.41
CA LEU A 56 4.89 0.00 -7.04
C LEU A 56 5.76 -1.25 -6.78
N VAL A 57 5.26 -2.43 -7.14
CA VAL A 57 6.02 -3.69 -6.97
C VAL A 57 7.31 -3.66 -7.78
N SER A 58 7.24 -3.21 -9.03
CA SER A 58 8.42 -3.11 -9.90
C SER A 58 9.46 -2.14 -9.34
N THR A 59 9.00 -1.01 -8.80
CA THR A 59 9.84 -0.01 -8.14
C THR A 59 10.55 -0.59 -6.92
N ILE A 60 9.82 -1.32 -6.06
CA ILE A 60 10.40 -1.97 -4.87
C ILE A 60 11.50 -2.96 -5.29
N ILE A 61 11.23 -3.82 -6.27
CA ILE A 61 12.21 -4.80 -6.78
C ILE A 61 13.46 -4.08 -7.35
N ASN A 62 13.27 -3.03 -8.14
CA ASN A 62 14.37 -2.27 -8.72
C ASN A 62 15.23 -1.60 -7.64
N VAL A 63 14.60 -1.06 -6.59
CA VAL A 63 15.30 -0.47 -5.44
C VAL A 63 16.08 -1.53 -4.66
N ILE A 64 15.50 -2.72 -4.43
CA ILE A 64 16.19 -3.83 -3.76
C ILE A 64 17.42 -4.26 -4.56
N ARG A 65 17.28 -4.47 -5.88
CA ARG A 65 18.39 -4.84 -6.77
C ARG A 65 19.48 -3.77 -6.82
N LYS A 66 19.11 -2.49 -6.86
CA LYS A 66 20.08 -1.39 -6.81
C LYS A 66 20.82 -1.39 -5.48
N ARG A 67 20.12 -1.59 -4.36
CA ARG A 67 20.71 -1.67 -3.03
C ARG A 67 21.65 -2.87 -2.91
N GLU A 68 21.29 -4.01 -3.46
CA GLU A 68 22.14 -5.21 -3.51
C GLU A 68 23.49 -4.92 -4.16
N LYS A 69 23.47 -4.33 -5.37
CA LYS A 69 24.68 -3.94 -6.09
C LYS A 69 25.58 -3.02 -5.26
N LEU A 70 25.00 -2.01 -4.61
CA LEU A 70 25.75 -1.09 -3.76
C LEU A 70 26.35 -1.81 -2.54
N LEU A 71 25.62 -2.73 -1.92
CA LEU A 71 26.11 -3.47 -0.75
C LEU A 71 27.26 -4.42 -1.12
N ILE A 72 27.18 -5.12 -2.26
CA ILE A 72 28.26 -5.97 -2.76
C ILE A 72 29.51 -5.14 -3.09
N GLN A 73 29.33 -3.95 -3.70
CA GLN A 73 30.43 -3.04 -3.98
C GLN A 73 31.17 -2.59 -2.71
N HIS A 74 30.44 -2.31 -1.63
CA HIS A 74 31.03 -1.92 -0.35
C HIS A 74 31.55 -3.09 0.49
N ASN A 75 30.94 -4.27 0.36
CA ASN A 75 31.32 -5.49 1.06
C ASN A 75 31.13 -6.70 0.12
N PRO A 76 32.21 -7.18 -0.53
CA PRO A 76 32.14 -8.33 -1.44
C PRO A 76 31.61 -9.62 -0.79
N ASN A 77 31.71 -9.74 0.54
CA ASN A 77 31.22 -10.89 1.31
C ASN A 77 29.76 -10.71 1.79
N PHE A 78 29.05 -9.70 1.30
CA PHE A 78 27.66 -9.47 1.67
C PHE A 78 26.78 -10.66 1.26
N ASN A 79 26.06 -11.24 2.22
CA ASN A 79 25.18 -12.37 1.96
C ASN A 79 23.93 -11.92 1.17
N VAL A 80 23.85 -12.25 -0.12
CA VAL A 80 22.66 -12.00 -0.96
C VAL A 80 21.56 -13.05 -0.78
N ASN A 81 21.88 -14.20 -0.18
CA ASN A 81 20.93 -15.29 0.07
C ASN A 81 20.03 -15.03 1.29
N GLN A 82 19.73 -13.77 1.58
CA GLN A 82 18.86 -13.35 2.67
C GLN A 82 17.72 -12.45 2.15
N PHE A 83 16.63 -12.37 2.90
CA PHE A 83 15.55 -11.45 2.58
C PHE A 83 16.03 -9.99 2.71
N PRO A 84 15.68 -9.07 1.80
CA PRO A 84 14.79 -9.24 0.64
C PRO A 84 15.52 -9.57 -0.69
N PHE A 85 16.82 -9.79 -0.67
CA PHE A 85 17.66 -9.93 -1.87
C PHE A 85 17.46 -11.28 -2.59
N ASN A 86 17.15 -12.34 -1.84
CA ASN A 86 16.92 -13.68 -2.38
C ASN A 86 15.50 -13.93 -2.93
N CYS A 87 14.73 -12.87 -3.19
CA CYS A 87 13.34 -12.97 -3.58
C CYS A 87 13.11 -12.48 -5.01
N ASP A 88 12.37 -13.27 -5.80
CA ASP A 88 11.71 -12.77 -7.01
C ASP A 88 10.45 -11.94 -6.66
N LYS A 89 9.75 -11.47 -7.69
CA LYS A 89 8.55 -10.65 -7.53
C LYS A 89 7.47 -11.32 -6.67
N ASP A 90 7.15 -12.58 -6.95
CA ASP A 90 6.00 -13.26 -6.34
C ASP A 90 6.34 -13.72 -4.92
N SER A 91 7.53 -14.28 -4.74
CA SER A 91 8.07 -14.63 -3.42
C SER A 91 8.21 -13.41 -2.51
N LEU A 92 8.62 -12.25 -3.04
CA LEU A 92 8.67 -11.00 -2.25
C LEU A 92 7.27 -10.61 -1.76
N ILE A 93 6.27 -10.60 -2.64
CA ILE A 93 4.88 -10.26 -2.28
C ILE A 93 4.35 -11.25 -1.21
N ILE A 94 4.57 -12.55 -1.43
CA ILE A 94 4.10 -13.60 -0.51
C ILE A 94 4.77 -13.46 0.84
N LYS A 95 6.11 -13.31 0.90
CA LYS A 95 6.83 -13.12 2.17
C LYS A 95 6.35 -11.86 2.88
N CYS A 96 6.31 -10.72 2.19
CA CYS A 96 5.86 -9.44 2.80
C CYS A 96 4.44 -9.51 3.38
N LYS A 97 3.55 -10.33 2.81
CA LYS A 97 2.19 -10.54 3.30
C LYS A 97 2.14 -11.39 4.57
N HIS A 98 2.98 -12.42 4.68
CA HIS A 98 2.92 -13.39 5.77
C HIS A 98 3.93 -13.15 6.88
N GLU A 99 4.98 -12.36 6.63
CA GLU A 99 6.02 -12.03 7.59
C GLU A 99 5.41 -11.42 8.86
N GLU A 100 5.84 -11.94 10.00
CA GLU A 100 5.48 -11.41 11.31
C GLU A 100 6.56 -10.44 11.77
N VAL A 101 6.15 -9.22 12.06
CA VAL A 101 7.04 -8.21 12.66
C VAL A 101 6.47 -7.87 14.03
N PHE A 102 7.23 -8.12 15.10
CA PHE A 102 6.79 -7.95 16.48
C PHE A 102 5.45 -8.66 16.79
N GLY A 103 5.30 -9.91 16.33
CA GLY A 103 4.08 -10.72 16.51
C GLY A 103 2.85 -10.24 15.72
N LYS A 104 3.01 -9.28 14.80
CA LYS A 104 1.92 -8.75 13.98
C LYS A 104 2.13 -9.10 12.50
N LYS A 105 1.22 -9.91 11.96
CA LYS A 105 1.16 -10.23 10.52
C LYS A 105 0.76 -9.03 9.67
N GLY A 106 1.35 -8.94 8.48
CA GLY A 106 0.94 -8.00 7.45
C GLY A 106 1.39 -6.55 7.67
N LEU A 107 2.28 -6.29 8.64
CA LEU A 107 2.91 -4.97 8.79
C LEU A 107 3.76 -4.61 7.57
N MET A 108 4.37 -5.61 6.95
CA MET A 108 5.17 -5.47 5.73
C MET A 108 4.38 -5.66 4.45
N GLN A 109 3.07 -5.91 4.54
CA GLN A 109 2.27 -6.17 3.36
C GLN A 109 2.31 -4.95 2.45
N ILE A 110 2.70 -5.18 1.19
CA ILE A 110 2.76 -4.14 0.17
C ILE A 110 1.32 -3.59 -0.02
N PRO A 111 1.11 -2.27 0.06
CA PRO A 111 -0.20 -1.68 -0.18
C PRO A 111 -0.61 -1.81 -1.65
N SER A 112 -1.91 -1.95 -1.88
CA SER A 112 -2.57 -1.97 -3.18
C SER A 112 -3.47 -0.73 -3.39
N PHE A 113 -3.13 0.06 -4.40
CA PHE A 113 -3.94 1.13 -4.99
C PHE A 113 -5.33 0.63 -5.36
N LEU A 114 -5.42 -0.55 -6.01
CA LEU A 114 -6.69 -1.13 -6.41
C LEU A 114 -7.58 -1.46 -5.21
N ARG A 115 -7.01 -1.94 -4.10
CA ARG A 115 -7.78 -2.31 -2.91
C ARG A 115 -8.37 -1.10 -2.19
N ILE A 116 -7.57 -0.06 -1.98
CA ILE A 116 -8.06 1.19 -1.38
C ILE A 116 -9.09 1.87 -2.28
N TYR A 117 -8.89 1.83 -3.60
CA TYR A 117 -9.86 2.30 -4.58
C TYR A 117 -11.21 1.58 -4.44
N LYS A 118 -11.21 0.24 -4.39
CA LYS A 118 -12.45 -0.54 -4.19
C LYS A 118 -13.12 -0.23 -2.86
N ALA A 119 -12.35 -0.06 -1.80
CA ALA A 119 -12.88 0.35 -0.50
C ALA A 119 -13.51 1.76 -0.57
N LEU A 120 -12.87 2.72 -1.24
CA LEU A 120 -13.41 4.06 -1.42
C LEU A 120 -14.71 4.04 -2.22
N ARG A 121 -14.74 3.37 -3.38
CA ARG A 121 -15.95 3.24 -4.20
C ARG A 121 -17.10 2.62 -3.41
N LEU A 122 -16.83 1.55 -2.67
CA LEU A 122 -17.82 0.92 -1.80
C LEU A 122 -18.34 1.87 -0.71
N GLY A 123 -17.43 2.65 -0.11
CA GLY A 123 -17.82 3.69 0.82
C GLY A 123 -18.73 4.71 0.17
N LEU A 124 -18.34 5.25 -1.00
CA LEU A 124 -19.07 6.32 -1.68
C LEU A 124 -20.50 5.90 -1.99
N THR A 125 -20.69 4.65 -2.42
CA THR A 125 -22.01 4.07 -2.64
C THR A 125 -22.82 3.91 -1.34
N ARG A 126 -22.18 3.68 -0.20
CA ARG A 126 -22.86 3.41 1.08
C ARG A 126 -23.16 4.66 1.92
N GLU A 127 -22.23 5.61 1.95
CA GLU A 127 -22.22 6.71 2.93
C GLU A 127 -22.25 8.11 2.29
N GLY A 128 -22.11 8.20 0.96
CA GLY A 128 -22.04 9.48 0.24
C GLY A 128 -20.66 10.14 0.33
N ILE A 129 -20.44 11.15 -0.52
CA ILE A 129 -19.15 11.85 -0.68
C ILE A 129 -18.70 12.56 0.61
N GLU A 130 -19.64 13.21 1.31
CA GLU A 130 -19.36 14.07 2.48
C GLU A 130 -18.73 13.33 3.67
N LYS A 131 -19.01 12.02 3.82
CA LYS A 131 -18.44 11.20 4.91
C LYS A 131 -17.07 10.61 4.61
N ILE A 132 -16.67 10.59 3.34
CA ILE A 132 -15.51 9.85 2.85
C ILE A 132 -14.37 10.77 2.48
N MET A 133 -14.70 11.97 2.02
CA MET A 133 -13.71 13.01 1.83
C MET A 133 -13.12 13.41 3.19
N ASN A 134 -11.82 13.67 3.18
CA ASN A 134 -11.17 14.29 4.30
C ASN A 134 -11.85 15.66 4.55
N PRO A 135 -12.29 16.01 5.76
CA PRO A 135 -12.97 17.30 6.01
C PRO A 135 -12.16 18.52 5.55
N ASN A 136 -10.83 18.40 5.47
CA ASN A 136 -9.94 19.45 4.98
C ASN A 136 -9.78 19.49 3.44
N SER A 137 -10.40 18.59 2.67
CA SER A 137 -10.22 18.55 1.21
C SER A 137 -10.82 19.76 0.49
N PHE A 138 -11.87 20.37 1.04
CA PHE A 138 -12.46 21.59 0.47
C PHE A 138 -11.50 22.78 0.55
N SER A 139 -10.69 22.88 1.61
CA SER A 139 -9.72 23.96 1.80
C SER A 139 -8.57 23.98 0.77
N TYR A 140 -8.36 22.89 0.02
CA TYR A 140 -7.31 22.81 -1.00
C TYR A 140 -7.76 23.26 -2.40
N TYR A 141 -9.07 23.37 -2.65
CA TYR A 141 -9.62 23.81 -3.94
C TYR A 141 -9.96 25.31 -3.96
N ASP A 142 -9.92 25.98 -2.81
CA ASP A 142 -10.16 27.43 -2.65
C ASP A 142 -8.85 28.26 -2.60
N SER A 143 -7.74 27.73 -3.12
CA SER A 143 -6.44 28.42 -3.20
C SER A 143 -6.00 28.68 -4.64
#